data_AF-A0A813KCH8-F1
#
_entry.id   AF-A0A813KCH8-F1
#
_cell.length_a   1.000
_cell.length_b   1.000
_cell.length_c   1.000
_cell.angle_alpha   90.00
_cell.angle_beta   90.00
_cell.angle_gamma   90.00
#
_symmetry.space_group_name_H-M   'P 1'
#
loop_
_entity.id
_entity.type
_entity.pdbx_description
1 polymer ?
#
loop_
_entity_poly.entity_id
_entity_poly.type
_entity_poly.pdbx_seq_one_letter_code
_entity_poly.pdbx_strand_id
1 'polypeptide(L)'
;NYLITTQARIIAMTCTHAALTRSTLVGLNFKYDNLIMEESAQVLEVETFIPMLLQTSDSGVSRLKRVMFIGDHHQLPPVVKNRAFQKYGHLDQSLYARFVRLRTPTVDLNLQGRARPGIADLYAWRYKDLGNLSNVITDDRYRTANAGLTFDYQFINVEDFDGVGESQPTPYFYQNLAEAEYCVALFMYMRLMGYPASKISILSTYNGQKALIRDVVRQRCAWNPLFGEPAKITTVDRFQGQQNDFIIVSLVRTQHVGHLRDV
;
A
#
# COMPACT_ATOMS: atom_id res chain seq x y z
N ASN A 1 -16.85 -18.34 22.71
CA ASN A 1 -18.07 -18.76 21.98
C ASN A 1 -19.24 -17.81 22.19
N TYR A 2 -19.76 -17.65 23.42
CA TYR A 2 -20.92 -16.76 23.71
C TYR A 2 -20.79 -15.33 23.17
N LEU A 3 -19.61 -14.72 23.31
CA LEU A 3 -19.37 -13.37 22.80
C LEU A 3 -19.60 -13.27 21.28
N ILE A 4 -19.06 -14.21 20.50
CA ILE A 4 -19.11 -14.20 19.04
C ILE A 4 -20.51 -14.56 18.53
N THR A 5 -21.21 -15.48 19.20
CA THR A 5 -22.51 -15.98 18.73
C THR A 5 -23.69 -15.11 19.18
N THR A 6 -23.57 -14.44 20.32
CA THR A 6 -24.75 -13.88 21.01
C THR A 6 -24.59 -12.42 21.44
N GLN A 7 -23.41 -12.00 21.92
CA GLN A 7 -23.25 -10.68 22.55
C GLN A 7 -22.69 -9.61 21.61
N ALA A 8 -21.68 -9.94 20.81
CA ALA A 8 -21.01 -9.00 19.93
C ALA A 8 -21.93 -8.63 18.75
N ARG A 9 -22.07 -7.31 18.52
CA ARG A 9 -22.83 -6.77 17.38
C ARG A 9 -21.93 -6.42 16.19
N ILE A 10 -20.64 -6.24 16.44
CA ILE A 10 -19.61 -5.95 15.45
C ILE A 10 -18.50 -6.97 15.66
N ILE A 11 -18.19 -7.72 14.62
CA ILE A 11 -17.14 -8.75 14.62
C ILE A 11 -16.28 -8.48 13.40
N ALA A 12 -14.99 -8.28 13.64
CA ALA A 12 -14.00 -8.01 12.61
C ALA A 12 -12.99 -9.15 12.55
N MET A 13 -12.60 -9.51 11.33
CA MET A 13 -11.56 -10.51 11.07
C MET A 13 -10.98 -10.25 9.67
N THR A 14 -9.78 -10.76 9.40
CA THR A 14 -9.21 -10.72 8.04
C THR A 14 -9.89 -11.77 7.15
N CYS A 15 -9.89 -11.57 5.83
CA CYS A 15 -10.43 -12.56 4.88
C CYS A 15 -9.71 -13.92 5.00
N THR A 16 -8.40 -13.90 5.23
CA THR A 16 -7.60 -15.11 5.48
C THR A 16 -8.07 -15.84 6.74
N HIS A 17 -8.33 -15.11 7.83
CA HIS A 17 -8.86 -15.74 9.05
C HIS A 17 -10.27 -16.30 8.82
N ALA A 18 -11.15 -15.54 8.16
CA ALA A 18 -12.49 -16.00 7.79
C ALA A 18 -12.45 -17.31 7.00
N ALA A 19 -11.51 -17.44 6.05
CA ALA A 19 -11.31 -18.66 5.28
C ALA A 19 -10.88 -19.84 6.16
N LEU A 20 -9.92 -19.63 7.06
CA LEU A 20 -9.40 -20.67 7.96
C LEU A 20 -10.44 -21.13 8.99
N THR A 21 -11.21 -20.20 9.57
CA THR A 21 -12.16 -20.48 10.66
C THR A 21 -13.58 -20.75 10.18
N ARG A 22 -13.82 -20.83 8.87
CA ARG A 22 -15.16 -21.01 8.31
C ARG A 22 -15.90 -22.19 8.93
N SER A 23 -15.27 -23.36 9.00
CA SER A 23 -15.89 -24.57 9.57
C SER A 23 -16.25 -24.40 11.05
N THR A 24 -15.37 -23.75 11.81
CA THR A 24 -15.61 -23.45 13.23
C THR A 24 -16.77 -22.47 13.41
N LEU A 25 -16.80 -21.37 12.65
CA LEU A 25 -17.88 -20.37 12.73
C LEU A 25 -19.23 -20.97 12.35
N VAL A 26 -19.26 -21.78 11.29
CA VAL A 26 -20.46 -22.53 10.88
C VAL A 26 -20.89 -23.51 11.96
N GLY A 27 -19.96 -24.28 12.54
CA GLY A 27 -20.24 -25.22 13.63
C GLY A 27 -20.73 -24.56 14.92
N LEU A 28 -20.33 -23.30 15.16
CA LEU A 28 -20.82 -22.47 16.26
C LEU A 28 -22.18 -21.81 15.97
N ASN A 29 -22.80 -22.08 14.82
CA ASN A 29 -24.01 -21.42 14.34
C ASN A 29 -23.86 -19.89 14.35
N PHE A 30 -22.72 -19.40 13.88
CA PHE A 30 -22.46 -17.97 13.73
C PHE A 30 -23.46 -17.33 12.76
N LYS A 31 -24.00 -16.16 13.10
CA LYS A 31 -25.03 -15.46 12.32
C LYS A 31 -24.72 -13.98 12.20
N TYR A 32 -24.97 -13.43 11.02
CA TYR A 32 -24.79 -12.00 10.74
C TYR A 32 -25.70 -11.55 9.60
N ASP A 33 -26.18 -10.32 9.70
CA ASP A 33 -27.12 -9.74 8.73
C ASP A 33 -26.41 -8.85 7.70
N ASN A 34 -25.25 -8.27 8.03
CA ASN A 34 -24.54 -7.33 7.16
C ASN A 34 -23.06 -7.67 7.12
N LEU A 35 -22.45 -7.54 5.94
CA LEU A 35 -21.02 -7.70 5.70
C LEU A 35 -20.44 -6.38 5.18
N ILE A 36 -19.36 -5.93 5.80
CA ILE A 36 -18.55 -4.79 5.34
C ILE A 36 -17.15 -5.32 5.09
N MET A 37 -16.59 -5.01 3.92
CA MET A 37 -15.25 -5.39 3.54
C MET A 37 -14.47 -4.13 3.16
N GLU A 38 -13.35 -3.91 3.82
CA GLU A 38 -12.37 -2.88 3.45
C GLU A 38 -11.23 -3.51 2.63
N GLU A 39 -10.50 -2.68 1.88
CA GLU A 39 -9.43 -3.12 0.98
C GLU A 39 -9.90 -4.18 -0.04
N SER A 40 -11.19 -4.16 -0.41
CA SER A 40 -11.85 -5.21 -1.21
C SER A 40 -11.19 -5.44 -2.57
N ALA A 41 -10.50 -4.43 -3.12
CA ALA A 41 -9.77 -4.53 -4.37
C ALA A 41 -8.49 -5.39 -4.28
N GLN A 42 -7.93 -5.56 -3.08
CA GLN A 42 -6.70 -6.32 -2.79
C GLN A 42 -6.98 -7.77 -2.34
N VAL A 43 -8.25 -8.16 -2.18
CA VAL A 43 -8.64 -9.50 -1.76
C VAL A 43 -8.90 -10.37 -2.98
N LEU A 44 -8.38 -11.60 -3.00
CA LEU A 44 -8.66 -12.56 -4.06
C LEU A 44 -10.17 -12.80 -4.18
N GLU A 45 -10.66 -13.08 -5.39
CA GLU A 45 -12.10 -13.27 -5.62
C GLU A 45 -12.70 -14.37 -4.71
N VAL A 46 -12.02 -15.51 -4.58
CA VAL A 46 -12.45 -16.60 -3.70
C VAL A 46 -12.46 -16.20 -2.22
N GLU A 47 -11.46 -15.44 -1.77
CA GLU A 47 -11.36 -14.96 -0.39
C GLU A 47 -12.40 -13.88 -0.08
N THR A 48 -12.90 -13.19 -1.11
CA THR A 48 -14.02 -12.25 -0.97
C THR A 48 -15.36 -12.96 -0.82
N PHE A 49 -15.51 -14.12 -1.47
CA PHE A 49 -16.74 -14.90 -1.44
C PHE A 49 -16.94 -15.67 -0.12
N ILE A 50 -15.85 -16.18 0.48
CA ILE A 50 -15.93 -16.97 1.72
C ILE A 50 -16.63 -16.23 2.89
N PRO A 51 -16.32 -14.95 3.18
CA PRO A 51 -17.01 -14.16 4.20
C PRO A 51 -18.53 -14.02 4.00
N MET A 52 -19.08 -14.33 2.83
CA MET A 52 -20.54 -14.34 2.60
C MET A 52 -21.20 -15.65 3.03
N LEU A 53 -20.40 -16.69 3.31
CA LEU A 53 -20.82 -18.06 3.57
C LEU A 53 -20.32 -18.58 4.94
N LEU A 54 -20.16 -17.68 5.91
CA LEU A 54 -19.75 -18.03 7.29
C LEU A 54 -20.91 -18.45 8.19
N GLN A 55 -22.13 -18.51 7.65
CA GLN A 55 -23.35 -18.88 8.36
C GLN A 55 -24.16 -19.90 7.55
N THR A 56 -24.94 -20.73 8.25
CA THR A 56 -25.89 -21.66 7.62
C THR A 56 -27.22 -20.98 7.28
N SER A 57 -27.89 -21.47 6.26
CA SER A 57 -29.21 -21.02 5.85
C SER A 57 -30.29 -21.94 6.41
N ASP A 58 -30.91 -21.56 7.53
CA ASP A 58 -31.95 -22.37 8.19
C ASP A 58 -33.24 -22.49 7.35
N SER A 59 -33.50 -21.51 6.46
CA SER A 59 -34.73 -21.41 5.66
C SER A 59 -34.51 -21.52 4.15
N GLY A 60 -33.37 -22.06 3.71
CA GLY A 60 -32.98 -22.13 2.29
C GLY A 60 -32.62 -20.79 1.62
N VAL A 61 -32.78 -19.67 2.34
CA VAL A 61 -32.44 -18.32 1.89
C VAL A 61 -31.31 -17.79 2.75
N SER A 62 -30.35 -17.07 2.14
CA SER A 62 -29.27 -16.43 2.89
C SER A 62 -29.83 -15.38 3.85
N ARG A 63 -29.32 -15.35 5.09
CA ARG A 63 -29.64 -14.31 6.07
C ARG A 63 -29.06 -12.94 5.70
N LEU A 64 -28.06 -12.90 4.83
CA LEU A 64 -27.32 -11.70 4.49
C LEU A 64 -28.23 -10.67 3.81
N LYS A 65 -28.33 -9.47 4.40
CA LYS A 65 -29.18 -8.37 3.94
C LYS A 65 -28.40 -7.28 3.21
N ARG A 66 -27.16 -7.02 3.64
CA ARG A 66 -26.30 -5.98 3.05
C ARG A 66 -24.88 -6.51 2.90
N VAL A 67 -24.27 -6.19 1.76
CA VAL A 67 -22.85 -6.40 1.49
C VAL A 67 -22.30 -5.07 0.99
N MET A 68 -21.33 -4.53 1.72
CA MET A 68 -20.65 -3.28 1.39
C MET A 68 -19.19 -3.57 1.11
N PHE A 69 -18.78 -3.28 -0.12
CA PHE A 69 -17.37 -3.35 -0.50
C PHE A 69 -16.79 -1.95 -0.57
N ILE A 70 -15.73 -1.73 0.18
CA ILE A 70 -14.91 -0.53 0.18
C ILE A 70 -13.53 -0.96 -0.31
N GLY A 71 -13.04 -0.31 -1.34
CA GLY A 71 -11.78 -0.66 -1.99
C GLY A 71 -11.44 0.32 -3.09
N ASP A 72 -10.26 0.14 -3.67
CA ASP A 72 -9.75 0.98 -4.73
C ASP A 72 -9.12 0.10 -5.81
N HIS A 73 -9.81 -0.01 -6.94
CA HIS A 73 -9.39 -0.82 -8.08
C HIS A 73 -8.37 -0.12 -8.98
N HIS A 74 -8.01 1.13 -8.68
CA HIS A 74 -6.89 1.86 -9.29
C HIS A 74 -5.58 1.70 -8.51
N GLN A 75 -5.60 1.03 -7.36
CA GLN A 75 -4.40 0.66 -6.60
C GLN A 75 -4.00 -0.79 -6.86
N LEU A 76 -3.00 -1.28 -6.10
CA LEU A 76 -2.44 -2.61 -6.29
C LEU A 76 -3.51 -3.73 -6.15
N PRO A 77 -3.52 -4.71 -7.06
CA PRO A 77 -4.39 -5.88 -6.98
C PRO A 77 -3.92 -6.90 -5.93
N PRO A 78 -4.67 -7.99 -5.67
CA PRO A 78 -4.23 -9.09 -4.82
C PRO A 78 -2.91 -9.70 -5.32
N VAL A 79 -2.02 -10.04 -4.39
CA VAL A 79 -0.70 -10.57 -4.72
C VAL A 79 -0.78 -12.04 -5.18
N VAL A 80 -0.53 -12.29 -6.46
CA VAL A 80 -0.40 -13.64 -7.02
C VAL A 80 1.07 -14.00 -7.17
N LYS A 81 1.55 -14.99 -6.38
CA LYS A 81 2.99 -15.37 -6.35
C LYS A 81 3.53 -15.82 -7.71
N ASN A 82 2.74 -16.56 -8.47
CA ASN A 82 3.15 -17.07 -9.77
C ASN A 82 2.57 -16.20 -10.88
N ARG A 83 3.46 -15.48 -11.57
CA ARG A 83 3.12 -14.58 -12.68
C ARG A 83 2.38 -15.27 -13.83
N ALA A 84 2.51 -16.59 -14.00
CA ALA A 84 1.74 -17.31 -15.02
C ALA A 84 0.23 -17.30 -14.71
N PHE A 85 -0.16 -17.52 -13.45
CA PHE A 85 -1.58 -17.45 -13.06
C PHE A 85 -2.13 -16.03 -13.10
N GLN A 86 -1.29 -15.04 -12.81
CA GLN A 86 -1.64 -13.63 -13.00
C GLN A 86 -1.90 -13.33 -14.49
N LYS A 87 -0.93 -13.65 -15.35
CA LYS A 87 -0.95 -13.27 -16.77
C LYS A 87 -1.98 -14.02 -17.60
N TYR A 88 -2.15 -15.33 -17.38
CA TYR A 88 -3.02 -16.17 -18.19
C TYR A 88 -4.38 -16.45 -17.52
N GLY A 89 -4.41 -16.46 -16.18
CA GLY A 89 -5.62 -16.75 -15.41
C GLY A 89 -6.31 -15.52 -14.83
N HIS A 90 -5.67 -14.34 -14.87
CA HIS A 90 -6.16 -13.11 -14.23
C HIS A 90 -6.58 -13.33 -12.76
N LEU A 91 -5.82 -14.16 -12.05
CA LEU A 91 -6.12 -14.52 -10.66
C LEU A 91 -5.97 -13.32 -9.70
N ASP A 92 -5.29 -12.27 -10.14
CA ASP A 92 -5.17 -10.97 -9.47
C ASP A 92 -6.39 -10.06 -9.73
N GLN A 93 -7.43 -10.52 -10.42
CA GLN A 93 -8.70 -9.82 -10.40
C GLN A 93 -9.46 -10.12 -9.09
N SER A 94 -9.68 -9.09 -8.29
CA SER A 94 -10.59 -9.17 -7.15
C SER A 94 -12.06 -9.15 -7.60
N LEU A 95 -12.95 -9.66 -6.75
CA LEU A 95 -14.40 -9.58 -6.98
C LEU A 95 -14.85 -8.12 -7.10
N TYR A 96 -14.26 -7.23 -6.31
CA TYR A 96 -14.51 -5.80 -6.36
C TYR A 96 -14.17 -5.21 -7.74
N ALA A 97 -12.94 -5.42 -8.22
CA ALA A 97 -12.52 -4.94 -9.54
C ALA A 97 -13.39 -5.55 -10.66
N ARG A 98 -13.81 -6.81 -10.51
CA ARG A 98 -14.73 -7.47 -11.44
C ARG A 98 -16.11 -6.79 -11.46
N PHE A 99 -16.68 -6.43 -10.32
CA PHE A 99 -17.96 -5.71 -10.25
C PHE A 99 -17.88 -4.30 -10.84
N VAL A 100 -16.79 -3.57 -10.58
CA VAL A 100 -16.58 -2.27 -11.22
C VAL A 100 -16.49 -2.41 -12.75
N ARG A 101 -15.73 -3.40 -13.25
CA ARG A 101 -15.66 -3.71 -14.69
C ARG A 101 -17.01 -4.06 -15.30
N LEU A 102 -17.85 -4.77 -14.54
CA LEU A 102 -19.23 -5.12 -14.93
C LEU A 102 -20.22 -3.96 -14.77
N ARG A 103 -19.73 -2.74 -14.47
CA ARG A 103 -20.51 -1.51 -14.35
C ARG A 103 -21.55 -1.55 -13.24
N THR A 104 -21.28 -2.30 -12.18
CA THR A 104 -22.05 -2.15 -10.93
C THR A 104 -21.93 -0.69 -10.47
N PRO A 105 -23.04 0.00 -10.11
CA PRO A 105 -22.98 1.38 -9.65
C PRO A 105 -22.04 1.53 -8.44
N THR A 106 -21.11 2.46 -8.53
CA THR A 106 -20.16 2.79 -7.46
C THR A 106 -20.48 4.15 -6.84
N VAL A 107 -20.06 4.32 -5.59
CA VAL A 107 -19.97 5.63 -4.95
C VAL A 107 -18.49 5.99 -4.92
N ASP A 108 -18.08 6.91 -5.79
CA ASP A 108 -16.69 7.33 -5.91
C ASP A 108 -16.44 8.49 -4.93
N LEU A 109 -15.63 8.25 -3.89
CA LEU A 109 -15.23 9.31 -2.97
C LEU A 109 -14.23 10.23 -3.67
N ASN A 110 -14.50 11.52 -3.67
CA ASN A 110 -13.82 12.47 -4.54
C ASN A 110 -13.07 13.59 -3.79
N LEU A 111 -12.86 13.47 -2.47
CA LEU A 111 -12.09 14.46 -1.70
C LEU A 111 -11.10 13.75 -0.77
N GLN A 112 -9.80 13.99 -0.95
CA GLN A 112 -8.75 13.43 -0.07
C GLN A 112 -8.43 14.39 1.09
N GLY A 113 -8.11 13.83 2.26
CA GLY A 113 -7.87 14.60 3.50
C GLY A 113 -6.52 14.39 4.17
N ARG A 114 -5.54 13.78 3.49
CA ARG A 114 -4.30 13.30 4.11
C ARG A 114 -3.01 13.89 3.56
N ALA A 115 -2.98 14.32 2.29
CA ALA A 115 -1.79 14.81 1.61
C ALA A 115 -1.94 16.28 1.18
N ARG A 116 -0.83 16.93 0.84
CA ARG A 116 -0.83 18.27 0.23
C ARG A 116 -1.48 18.22 -1.15
N PRO A 117 -2.20 19.27 -1.59
CA PRO A 117 -2.77 19.33 -2.94
C PRO A 117 -1.75 19.03 -4.05
N GLY A 118 -0.56 19.64 -4.02
CA GLY A 118 0.47 19.40 -5.05
C GLY A 118 1.00 17.96 -5.08
N ILE A 119 0.96 17.23 -3.97
CA ILE A 119 1.28 15.79 -3.95
C ILE A 119 0.08 14.98 -4.45
N ALA A 120 -1.15 15.38 -4.09
CA ALA A 120 -2.36 14.72 -4.56
C ALA A 120 -2.50 14.77 -6.08
N ASP A 121 -2.07 15.86 -6.71
CA ASP A 121 -2.09 16.05 -8.17
C ASP A 121 -1.29 14.96 -8.91
N LEU A 122 -0.26 14.36 -8.28
CA LEU A 122 0.53 13.27 -8.86
C LEU A 122 -0.30 12.03 -9.18
N TYR A 123 -1.41 11.81 -8.46
CA TYR A 123 -2.28 10.64 -8.64
C TYR A 123 -3.74 11.00 -8.92
N ALA A 124 -4.16 12.27 -8.79
CA ALA A 124 -5.54 12.68 -8.97
C ALA A 124 -6.10 12.38 -10.35
N TRP A 125 -5.26 12.44 -11.40
CA TRP A 125 -5.63 12.14 -12.78
C TRP A 125 -6.19 10.71 -12.98
N ARG A 126 -5.92 9.79 -12.06
CA ARG A 126 -6.39 8.41 -12.11
C ARG A 126 -7.86 8.26 -11.68
N TYR A 127 -8.37 9.23 -10.94
CA TYR A 127 -9.67 9.19 -10.29
C TYR A 127 -10.62 10.22 -10.89
N LYS A 128 -11.92 9.96 -10.79
CA LYS A 128 -12.95 10.88 -11.26
C LYS A 128 -13.11 12.03 -10.27
N ASP A 129 -12.83 13.25 -10.73
CA ASP A 129 -13.06 14.51 -10.00
C ASP A 129 -12.43 14.54 -8.60
N LEU A 130 -11.27 13.89 -8.41
CA LEU A 130 -10.59 13.84 -7.10
C LEU A 130 -10.01 15.21 -6.74
N GLY A 131 -10.58 15.82 -5.71
CA GLY A 131 -10.12 17.05 -5.09
C GLY A 131 -9.65 16.86 -3.65
N ASN A 132 -9.71 17.94 -2.89
CA ASN A 132 -9.10 18.08 -1.58
C ASN A 132 -10.14 18.52 -0.54
N LEU A 133 -10.16 17.87 0.63
CA LEU A 133 -10.97 18.32 1.76
C LEU A 133 -10.48 19.67 2.30
N SER A 134 -11.37 20.44 2.93
CA SER A 134 -11.05 21.79 3.42
C SER A 134 -9.90 21.82 4.42
N ASN A 135 -9.73 20.76 5.21
CA ASN A 135 -8.66 20.65 6.20
C ASN A 135 -7.27 20.64 5.53
N VAL A 136 -7.10 19.98 4.38
CA VAL A 136 -5.79 19.95 3.69
C VAL A 136 -5.45 21.26 2.97
N ILE A 137 -6.46 22.11 2.76
CA ILE A 137 -6.30 23.43 2.14
C ILE A 137 -5.99 24.50 3.18
N THR A 138 -6.60 24.40 4.36
CA THR A 138 -6.58 25.46 5.38
C THR A 138 -5.52 25.26 6.46
N ASP A 139 -5.19 24.01 6.82
CA ASP A 139 -4.24 23.71 7.90
C ASP A 139 -2.80 23.99 7.48
N ASP A 140 -2.08 24.76 8.30
CA ASP A 140 -0.71 25.21 8.06
C ASP A 140 0.27 24.04 7.92
N ARG A 141 -0.02 22.86 8.47
CA ARG A 141 0.83 21.67 8.32
C ARG A 141 0.96 21.21 6.86
N TYR A 142 0.01 21.56 6.00
CA TYR A 142 0.04 21.25 4.56
C TYR A 142 0.57 22.40 3.70
N ARG A 143 0.83 23.57 4.31
CA ARG A 143 1.31 24.79 3.65
C ARG A 143 2.76 25.13 3.99
N THR A 144 3.21 24.69 5.17
CA THR A 144 4.58 24.91 5.65
C THR A 144 5.57 24.16 4.76
N ALA A 145 6.59 24.82 4.22
CA ALA A 145 7.58 24.17 3.36
C ALA A 145 8.43 23.13 4.13
N ASN A 146 9.03 22.20 3.39
CA ASN A 146 9.99 21.25 3.92
C ASN A 146 11.34 21.97 4.16
N ALA A 147 11.71 22.23 5.42
CA ALA A 147 12.98 22.88 5.77
C ALA A 147 14.21 22.28 5.04
N GLY A 148 15.02 23.12 4.39
CA GLY A 148 16.20 22.66 3.64
C GLY A 148 15.90 22.07 2.25
N LEU A 149 14.63 21.97 1.85
CA LEU A 149 14.21 21.49 0.53
C LEU A 149 13.29 22.52 -0.13
N THR A 150 13.68 23.03 -1.29
CA THR A 150 12.94 24.10 -1.98
C THR A 150 11.54 23.69 -2.43
N PHE A 151 11.33 22.40 -2.72
CA PHE A 151 10.08 21.88 -3.28
C PHE A 151 9.47 20.82 -2.35
N ASP A 152 8.14 20.75 -2.36
CA ASP A 152 7.38 19.77 -1.57
C ASP A 152 7.58 18.33 -2.08
N TYR A 153 7.84 18.18 -3.38
CA TYR A 153 8.26 16.93 -4.02
C TYR A 153 9.21 17.23 -5.19
N GLN A 154 10.11 16.30 -5.51
CA GLN A 154 11.00 16.39 -6.67
C GLN A 154 11.28 15.00 -7.24
N PHE A 155 11.44 14.93 -8.56
CA PHE A 155 12.08 13.79 -9.22
C PHE A 155 13.54 14.13 -9.42
N ILE A 156 14.43 13.27 -8.91
CA ILE A 156 15.88 13.45 -9.00
C ILE A 156 16.40 12.43 -10.00
N ASN A 157 16.99 12.92 -11.09
CA ASN A 157 17.68 12.07 -12.05
C ASN A 157 19.01 11.61 -11.43
N VAL A 158 19.22 10.29 -11.38
CA VAL A 158 20.44 9.67 -10.86
C VAL A 158 21.08 8.91 -12.01
N GLU A 159 22.19 9.46 -12.50
CA GLU A 159 23.01 8.84 -13.55
C GLU A 159 23.80 7.65 -13.00
N ASP A 160 24.43 6.92 -13.91
CA ASP A 160 25.30 5.80 -13.59
C ASP A 160 26.45 6.21 -12.63
N PHE A 161 26.74 5.33 -11.66
CA PHE A 161 27.88 5.48 -10.74
C PHE A 161 28.96 4.46 -11.11
N ASP A 162 30.17 4.93 -11.36
CA ASP A 162 31.28 4.12 -11.90
C ASP A 162 30.89 3.33 -13.16
N GLY A 163 30.05 3.94 -14.02
CA GLY A 163 29.53 3.32 -15.25
C GLY A 163 28.48 2.25 -15.03
N VAL A 164 27.90 2.16 -13.83
CA VAL A 164 26.85 1.20 -13.47
C VAL A 164 25.60 1.91 -12.96
N GLY A 165 24.47 1.70 -13.65
CA GLY A 165 23.14 2.07 -13.19
C GLY A 165 22.48 0.95 -12.38
N GLU A 166 21.53 0.23 -12.98
CA GLU A 166 20.94 -0.96 -12.36
C GLU A 166 21.91 -2.16 -12.34
N SER A 167 21.97 -2.87 -11.21
CA SER A 167 22.74 -4.09 -11.03
C SER A 167 21.86 -5.22 -10.48
N GLN A 168 22.32 -6.46 -10.68
CA GLN A 168 21.57 -7.66 -10.31
C GLN A 168 22.54 -8.71 -9.73
N PRO A 169 22.93 -8.61 -8.44
CA PRO A 169 23.89 -9.54 -7.83
C PRO A 169 23.40 -11.00 -7.81
N THR A 170 22.08 -11.20 -7.75
CA THR A 170 21.44 -12.50 -7.91
C THR A 170 20.23 -12.37 -8.83
N PRO A 171 19.81 -13.43 -9.55
CA PRO A 171 18.68 -13.38 -10.46
C PRO A 171 17.43 -12.70 -9.87
N TYR A 172 16.90 -11.69 -10.56
CA TYR A 172 15.72 -10.90 -10.16
C TYR A 172 15.88 -10.03 -8.90
N PHE A 173 17.10 -9.91 -8.37
CA PHE A 173 17.42 -9.10 -7.20
C PHE A 173 18.00 -7.75 -7.63
N TYR A 174 17.14 -6.90 -8.18
CA TYR A 174 17.51 -5.60 -8.73
C TYR A 174 17.93 -4.59 -7.65
N GLN A 175 19.03 -3.89 -7.92
CA GLN A 175 19.65 -2.87 -7.08
C GLN A 175 20.18 -1.71 -7.95
N ASN A 176 20.38 -0.56 -7.33
CA ASN A 176 21.06 0.59 -7.91
C ASN A 176 21.80 1.29 -6.77
N LEU A 177 23.14 1.18 -6.78
CA LEU A 177 23.98 1.68 -5.69
C LEU A 177 23.95 3.21 -5.62
N ALA A 178 23.95 3.88 -6.77
CA ALA A 178 23.88 5.33 -6.85
C ALA A 178 22.60 5.84 -6.16
N GLU A 179 21.44 5.30 -6.54
CA GLU A 179 20.17 5.66 -5.92
C GLU A 179 20.14 5.34 -4.42
N ALA A 180 20.71 4.20 -4.00
CA ALA A 180 20.75 3.81 -2.59
C ALA A 180 21.56 4.80 -1.75
N GLU A 181 22.77 5.15 -2.20
CA GLU A 181 23.62 6.15 -1.54
C GLU A 181 22.97 7.53 -1.55
N TYR A 182 22.33 7.96 -2.65
CA TYR A 182 21.59 9.22 -2.71
C TYR A 182 20.41 9.27 -1.72
N CYS A 183 19.64 8.19 -1.62
CA CYS A 183 18.53 8.10 -0.66
C CYS A 183 19.02 8.24 0.78
N VAL A 184 20.13 7.57 1.12
CA VAL A 184 20.70 7.62 2.48
C VAL A 184 21.35 8.97 2.74
N ALA A 185 22.04 9.56 1.76
CA ALA A 185 22.60 10.90 1.89
C ALA A 185 21.52 11.96 2.12
N LEU A 186 20.38 11.89 1.41
CA LEU A 186 19.24 12.78 1.64
C LEU A 186 18.64 12.56 3.04
N PHE A 187 18.47 11.31 3.47
CA PHE A 187 18.03 11.02 4.84
C PHE A 187 18.99 11.63 5.89
N MET A 188 20.30 11.46 5.71
CA MET A 188 21.32 12.04 6.60
C MET A 188 21.24 13.58 6.61
N TYR A 189 21.08 14.21 5.45
CA TYR A 189 20.88 15.66 5.34
C TYR A 189 19.65 16.12 6.13
N MET A 190 18.49 15.47 5.95
CA MET A 190 17.27 15.79 6.70
C MET A 190 17.49 15.63 8.22
N ARG A 191 18.21 14.59 8.65
CA ARG A 191 18.54 14.38 10.07
C ARG A 191 19.44 15.49 10.62
N LEU A 192 20.42 15.98 9.84
CA LEU A 192 21.26 17.12 10.22
C LEU A 192 20.46 18.43 10.33
N MET A 193 19.43 18.59 9.48
CA MET A 193 18.49 19.71 9.55
C MET A 193 17.48 19.60 10.72
N GLY A 194 17.52 18.51 11.49
CA GLY A 194 16.68 18.32 12.67
C GLY A 194 15.36 17.57 12.43
N TYR A 195 15.13 16.99 11.25
CA TYR A 195 13.91 16.24 10.96
C TYR A 195 13.81 14.99 11.85
N PRO A 196 12.66 14.67 12.46
CA PRO A 196 12.50 13.45 13.23
C PRO A 196 12.66 12.20 12.34
N ALA A 197 13.53 11.26 12.70
CA ALA A 197 13.75 10.04 11.92
C ALA A 197 12.46 9.19 11.77
N SER A 198 11.60 9.22 12.79
CA SER A 198 10.29 8.55 12.80
C SER A 198 9.30 9.11 11.77
N LYS A 199 9.55 10.31 11.25
CA LYS A 199 8.73 10.97 10.23
C LYS A 199 9.20 10.72 8.79
N ILE A 200 10.31 10.00 8.63
CA ILE A 200 10.90 9.70 7.32
C ILE A 200 10.80 8.19 7.05
N SER A 201 10.36 7.81 5.86
CA SER A 201 10.40 6.42 5.40
C SER A 201 11.02 6.33 4.00
N ILE A 202 11.84 5.30 3.80
CA ILE A 202 12.51 5.06 2.52
C ILE A 202 11.82 3.86 1.85
N LEU A 203 11.31 4.10 0.65
CA LEU A 203 10.61 3.11 -0.15
C LEU A 203 11.44 2.73 -1.37
N SER A 204 11.29 1.49 -1.81
CA SER A 204 11.76 1.07 -3.13
C SER A 204 10.75 0.14 -3.80
N THR A 205 10.84 0.03 -5.11
CA THR A 205 10.01 -0.89 -5.91
C THR A 205 10.56 -2.31 -5.93
N TYR A 206 11.79 -2.52 -5.43
CA TYR A 206 12.44 -3.83 -5.44
C TYR A 206 12.95 -4.25 -4.06
N ASN A 207 12.80 -5.54 -3.75
CA ASN A 207 13.33 -6.12 -2.51
C ASN A 207 14.86 -6.07 -2.45
N GLY A 208 15.53 -6.19 -3.61
CA GLY A 208 16.98 -6.08 -3.71
C GLY A 208 17.48 -4.72 -3.26
N GLN A 209 16.89 -3.66 -3.80
CA GLN A 209 17.20 -2.30 -3.42
C GLN A 209 16.85 -1.99 -1.96
N LYS A 210 15.70 -2.47 -1.46
CA LYS A 210 15.37 -2.34 -0.03
C LYS A 210 16.47 -2.93 0.87
N ALA A 211 17.03 -4.08 0.49
CA ALA A 211 18.14 -4.68 1.24
C ALA A 211 19.40 -3.80 1.15
N LEU A 212 19.75 -3.34 -0.05
CA LEU A 212 20.91 -2.47 -0.26
C LEU A 212 20.81 -1.17 0.54
N ILE A 213 19.69 -0.45 0.46
CA ILE A 213 19.45 0.77 1.22
C ILE A 213 19.63 0.52 2.73
N ARG A 214 19.13 -0.60 3.24
CA ARG A 214 19.30 -0.96 4.65
C ARG A 214 20.77 -1.18 5.01
N ASP A 215 21.53 -1.82 4.14
CA ASP A 215 22.96 -2.03 4.35
C ASP A 215 23.73 -0.70 4.32
N VAL A 216 23.40 0.20 3.38
CA VAL A 216 23.97 1.56 3.32
C VAL A 216 23.61 2.37 4.57
N VAL A 217 22.34 2.36 5.03
CA VAL A 217 21.94 3.03 6.29
C VAL A 217 22.75 2.50 7.46
N ARG A 218 22.91 1.18 7.59
CA ARG A 218 23.69 0.59 8.69
C ARG A 218 25.15 1.00 8.62
N GLN A 219 25.75 0.97 7.44
CA GLN A 219 27.15 1.32 7.27
C GLN A 219 27.42 2.82 7.50
N ARG A 220 26.53 3.69 7.01
CA ARG A 220 26.72 5.16 7.03
C ARG A 220 26.19 5.81 8.31
N CYS A 221 25.12 5.29 8.91
CA CYS A 221 24.39 5.95 10.00
C CYS A 221 24.54 5.25 11.37
N ALA A 222 24.71 3.93 11.44
CA ALA A 222 24.55 3.19 12.71
C ALA A 222 25.54 3.60 13.81
N TRP A 223 26.72 4.09 13.45
CA TRP A 223 27.74 4.53 14.40
C TRP A 223 27.46 5.92 14.99
N ASN A 224 26.56 6.71 14.39
CA ASN A 224 26.30 8.10 14.79
C ASN A 224 24.87 8.25 15.36
N PRO A 225 24.73 8.51 16.67
CA PRO A 225 23.43 8.72 17.32
C PRO A 225 22.59 9.84 16.71
N LEU A 226 23.23 10.81 16.03
CA LEU A 226 22.55 11.93 15.39
C LEU A 226 21.61 11.47 14.27
N PHE A 227 22.00 10.47 13.48
CA PHE A 227 21.19 10.02 12.33
C PHE A 227 20.06 9.09 12.77
N GLY A 228 20.35 8.10 13.61
CA GLY A 228 19.38 7.05 13.93
C GLY A 228 18.98 6.23 12.69
N GLU A 229 17.77 5.66 12.70
CA GLU A 229 17.20 4.92 11.57
C GLU A 229 15.88 5.54 11.10
N PRO A 230 15.57 5.52 9.80
CA PRO A 230 14.25 5.93 9.31
C PRO A 230 13.17 5.01 9.87
N ALA A 231 11.94 5.53 9.99
CA ALA A 231 10.81 4.80 10.55
C ALA A 231 10.56 3.44 9.86
N LYS A 232 10.80 3.38 8.55
CA LYS A 232 10.66 2.16 7.76
C LYS A 232 11.55 2.21 6.51
N ILE A 233 12.15 1.06 6.19
CA ILE A 233 12.78 0.76 4.90
C ILE A 233 12.08 -0.45 4.30
N THR A 234 11.21 -0.23 3.31
CA THR A 234 10.32 -1.28 2.79
C THR A 234 10.05 -1.13 1.30
N THR A 235 9.39 -2.13 0.68
CA THR A 235 8.89 -1.97 -0.68
C THR A 235 7.58 -1.18 -0.71
N VAL A 236 7.29 -0.54 -1.84
CA VAL A 236 6.02 0.17 -2.09
C VAL A 236 4.82 -0.74 -1.84
N ASP A 237 4.86 -1.99 -2.31
CA ASP A 237 3.76 -2.97 -2.12
C ASP A 237 3.47 -3.23 -0.63
N ARG A 238 4.52 -3.26 0.21
CA ARG A 238 4.39 -3.50 1.66
C ARG A 238 4.08 -2.22 2.45
N PHE A 239 3.94 -1.09 1.77
CA PHE A 239 3.60 0.21 2.35
C PHE A 239 2.16 0.65 2.00
N GLN A 240 1.40 -0.21 1.31
CA GLN A 240 -0.01 0.04 1.04
C GLN A 240 -0.80 0.22 2.35
N GLY A 241 -1.76 1.15 2.33
CA GLY A 241 -2.53 1.56 3.50
C GLY A 241 -1.75 2.38 4.55
N GLN A 242 -0.42 2.47 4.42
CA GLN A 242 0.43 3.23 5.33
C GLN A 242 0.79 4.61 4.73
N GLN A 243 1.28 5.49 5.60
CA GLN A 243 1.75 6.81 5.25
C GLN A 243 2.83 7.26 6.24
N ASN A 244 3.65 8.21 5.81
CA ASN A 244 4.52 8.98 6.67
C ASN A 244 4.62 10.41 6.14
N ASP A 245 5.13 11.33 6.95
CA ASP A 245 5.18 12.75 6.59
C ASP A 245 6.15 12.99 5.43
N PHE A 246 7.29 12.27 5.41
CA PHE A 246 8.29 12.35 4.35
C PHE A 246 8.62 10.96 3.79
N ILE A 247 8.59 10.85 2.46
CA ILE A 247 8.86 9.62 1.74
C ILE A 247 10.02 9.85 0.76
N ILE A 248 11.07 9.04 0.89
CA ILE A 248 12.17 8.98 -0.08
C ILE A 248 11.95 7.71 -0.92
N VAL A 249 11.92 7.82 -2.24
CA VAL A 249 11.61 6.69 -3.14
C VAL A 249 12.78 6.42 -4.09
N SER A 250 13.20 5.16 -4.16
CA SER A 250 14.14 4.66 -5.18
C SER A 250 13.41 3.76 -6.19
N LEU A 251 13.52 4.10 -7.48
CA LEU A 251 12.86 3.43 -8.60
C LEU A 251 13.73 2.34 -9.24
N VAL A 252 15.05 2.40 -9.02
CA VAL A 252 16.08 1.38 -9.30
C VAL A 252 16.42 1.20 -10.77
N ARG A 253 15.42 1.06 -11.63
CA ARG A 253 15.62 0.56 -12.99
C ARG A 253 16.15 1.63 -13.93
N THR A 254 17.17 1.28 -14.71
CA THR A 254 17.74 2.11 -15.78
C THR A 254 17.58 1.47 -17.16
N GLN A 255 17.42 0.14 -17.26
CA GLN A 255 17.31 -0.55 -18.56
C GLN A 255 15.86 -0.71 -19.03
N HIS A 256 14.96 -1.07 -18.12
CA HIS A 256 13.55 -1.30 -18.41
C HIS A 256 12.68 -0.87 -17.24
N VAL A 257 11.53 -0.25 -17.52
CA VAL A 257 10.57 0.25 -16.51
C VAL A 257 10.18 -0.81 -15.45
N GLY A 258 10.10 -2.09 -15.85
CA GLY A 258 9.73 -3.16 -14.93
C GLY A 258 8.25 -3.16 -14.58
N HIS A 259 7.93 -3.53 -13.33
CA HIS A 259 6.54 -3.67 -12.86
C HIS A 259 5.87 -2.32 -12.51
N LEU A 260 6.65 -1.25 -12.43
CA LEU A 260 6.15 0.13 -12.31
C LEU A 260 5.30 0.60 -13.51
N ARG A 261 5.27 -0.19 -14.60
CA ARG A 261 4.40 0.08 -15.74
C ARG A 261 2.92 -0.18 -15.43
N ASP A 262 2.63 -0.96 -14.40
CA ASP A 262 1.25 -1.25 -14.01
C ASP A 262 0.64 -0.02 -13.32
N VAL A 263 -0.47 0.51 -13.88
CA VAL A 263 -1.14 1.78 -13.52
C VAL A 263 -2.57 1.55 -13.03
#